data_AF-A0A482M4K1-F1
#
_entry.id   AF-A0A482M4K1-F1
#
_cell.length_a   1.000
_cell.length_b   1.000
_cell.length_c   1.000
_cell.angle_alpha   90.00
_cell.angle_beta   90.00
_cell.angle_gamma   90.00
#
_symmetry.space_group_name_H-M   'P 1'
#
loop_
_entity.id
_entity.type
_entity.pdbx_description
1 polymer ?
#
loop_
_entity_poly.entity_id
_entity_poly.type
_entity_poly.pdbx_seq_one_letter_code
_entity_poly.pdbx_strand_id
1 'polypeptide(L)'
;MFIFRYIKTLINIYLLYIQPILGMFLIGIGLWGFYAPDEGTCTNLNIELCAVSAIDVLKPAIFVFLGIITVAGWYFTELQPKLRGRASI
;
A
#
# COMPACT_ATOMS: atom_id res chain seq x y z
N MET A 1 23.39 -14.02 20.58
CA MET A 1 22.05 -14.19 21.18
C MET A 1 21.28 -12.86 21.34
N PHE A 2 21.94 -11.75 21.71
CA PHE A 2 21.28 -10.43 21.84
C PHE A 2 20.82 -9.80 20.51
N ILE A 3 21.67 -9.85 19.48
CA ILE A 3 21.38 -9.24 18.16
C ILE A 3 20.11 -9.82 17.53
N PHE A 4 19.93 -11.15 17.61
CA PHE A 4 18.76 -11.84 17.08
C PHE A 4 17.44 -11.42 17.77
N ARG A 5 17.48 -11.21 19.09
CA ARG A 5 16.33 -10.68 19.84
C ARG A 5 15.99 -9.26 19.41
N TYR A 6 17.00 -8.42 19.22
CA TYR A 6 16.81 -7.04 18.81
C TYR A 6 16.20 -6.93 17.40
N ILE A 7 16.72 -7.71 16.44
CA ILE A 7 16.17 -7.80 15.08
C ILE A 7 14.71 -8.25 15.12
N LYS A 8 14.38 -9.27 15.93
CA LYS A 8 13.00 -9.74 16.08
C LYS A 8 12.06 -8.64 16.61
N THR A 9 12.51 -7.87 17.59
CA THR A 9 11.73 -6.75 18.14
C THR A 9 11.51 -5.66 17.09
N LEU A 10 12.53 -5.32 16.31
CA LEU A 10 12.40 -4.34 15.22
C LEU A 10 11.43 -4.80 14.13
N ILE A 11 11.50 -6.08 13.73
CA ILE A 11 10.55 -6.66 12.77
C ILE A 11 9.13 -6.57 13.31
N ASN A 12 8.90 -6.92 14.58
CA ASN A 12 7.57 -6.80 15.19
C ASN A 12 7.05 -5.35 15.20
N ILE A 13 7.91 -4.37 15.46
CA ILE A 13 7.52 -2.94 15.42
C ILE A 13 7.18 -2.53 13.99
N TYR A 14 8.00 -2.94 13.02
CA TYR A 14 7.77 -2.67 11.61
C TYR A 14 6.43 -3.25 11.13
N LEU A 15 6.19 -4.53 11.41
CA LEU A 15 4.96 -5.21 11.03
C LEU A 15 3.75 -4.55 11.71
N LEU A 16 3.83 -4.16 12.99
CA LEU A 16 2.66 -3.59 13.67
C LEU A 16 2.30 -2.18 13.23
N TYR A 17 3.30 -1.31 13.08
CA TYR A 17 3.05 0.13 12.98
C TYR A 17 3.41 0.69 11.62
N ILE A 18 4.48 0.22 10.99
CA ILE A 18 4.98 0.80 9.75
C ILE A 18 4.23 0.21 8.54
N GLN A 19 4.00 -1.10 8.53
CA GLN A 19 3.30 -1.78 7.45
C GLN A 19 1.88 -1.26 7.16
N PRO A 20 0.99 -1.01 8.15
CA PRO A 20 -0.34 -0.45 7.85
C PRO A 20 -0.27 0.98 7.32
N ILE A 21 0.66 1.79 7.82
CA ILE A 21 0.88 3.17 7.32
C ILE A 21 1.35 3.13 5.86
N LEU A 22 2.28 2.22 5.54
CA LEU A 22 2.76 2.03 4.17
C LEU A 22 1.62 1.57 3.24
N GLY A 23 0.78 0.64 3.69
CA GLY A 23 -0.39 0.20 2.93
C GLY A 23 -1.37 1.33 2.64
N MET A 24 -1.71 2.15 3.64
CA MET A 24 -2.57 3.33 3.47
C MET A 24 -1.94 4.38 2.55
N PHE A 25 -0.62 4.56 2.63
CA PHE A 25 0.13 5.45 1.75
C PHE A 25 0.08 5.00 0.28
N LEU A 26 0.25 3.70 0.02
CA LEU A 26 0.13 3.14 -1.34
C LEU A 26 -1.28 3.32 -1.92
N ILE A 27 -2.32 3.11 -1.11
CA ILE A 27 -3.71 3.40 -1.51
C ILE A 27 -3.86 4.89 -1.84
N GLY A 28 -3.35 5.77 -0.97
CA GLY A 28 -3.43 7.21 -1.16
C GLY A 28 -2.76 7.69 -2.45
N ILE A 29 -1.54 7.22 -2.74
CA ILE A 29 -0.84 7.55 -3.98
C ILE A 29 -1.57 6.96 -5.19
N GLY A 30 -2.06 5.73 -5.11
CA GLY A 30 -2.81 5.12 -6.20
C GLY A 30 -4.09 5.90 -6.51
N LEU A 31 -4.86 6.28 -5.49
CA LEU A 31 -6.05 7.12 -5.66
C LEU A 31 -5.70 8.52 -6.18
N TRP A 32 -4.60 9.10 -5.72
CA TRP A 32 -4.12 10.39 -6.22
C TRP A 32 -3.77 10.32 -7.71
N GLY A 33 -3.10 9.25 -8.15
CA GLY A 33 -2.77 9.05 -9.56
C GLY A 33 -3.98 8.85 -10.48
N PHE A 34 -5.13 8.41 -9.93
CA PHE A 34 -6.40 8.44 -10.67
C PHE A 34 -7.03 9.84 -10.76
N TYR A 35 -6.81 10.69 -9.75
CA TYR A 35 -7.45 12.00 -9.65
C TYR A 35 -6.65 13.10 -10.36
N ALA A 36 -5.32 13.04 -10.29
CA ALA A 36 -4.39 13.96 -10.92
C ALA A 36 -3.40 13.16 -11.80
N PRO A 37 -3.83 12.73 -13.00
CA PRO A 37 -2.94 12.04 -13.94
C PRO A 37 -1.79 12.98 -14.34
N ASP A 38 -0.57 12.45 -14.43
CA ASP A 38 0.60 13.24 -14.81
C ASP A 38 0.42 13.85 -16.21
N GLU A 39 0.19 15.16 -16.28
CA GLU A 39 -0.03 15.92 -17.51
C GLU A 39 1.21 15.94 -18.44
N GLY A 40 2.38 15.49 -17.95
CA GLY A 40 3.65 15.50 -18.66
C GLY A 40 3.80 14.44 -19.76
N THR A 41 2.90 13.46 -19.85
CA THR A 41 3.00 12.35 -20.82
C THR A 41 2.31 12.63 -22.17
N CYS A 42 1.52 13.70 -22.26
CA CYS A 42 0.86 14.09 -23.52
C CYS A 42 1.66 15.20 -24.23
N THR A 43 2.72 14.83 -24.94
CA THR A 43 3.20 15.73 -26.01
C THR A 43 2.11 15.80 -27.08
N ASN A 44 1.88 16.99 -27.64
CA ASN A 44 0.76 17.40 -28.52
C ASN A 44 0.47 16.54 -29.78
N LEU A 45 1.05 15.35 -29.93
CA LEU A 45 1.04 14.60 -31.18
C LEU A 45 -0.09 13.59 -31.34
N ASN A 46 -0.93 13.28 -30.34
CA ASN A 46 -2.14 12.44 -30.53
C ASN A 46 -3.09 12.53 -29.32
N ILE A 47 -4.01 13.50 -29.36
CA ILE A 47 -4.98 13.78 -28.29
C ILE A 47 -5.97 12.60 -28.08
N GLU A 48 -6.21 11.77 -29.10
CA GLU A 48 -7.05 10.56 -28.98
C GLU A 48 -6.37 9.37 -28.30
N LEU A 49 -5.04 9.22 -28.38
CA LEU A 49 -4.33 8.12 -27.71
C LEU A 49 -3.98 8.43 -26.25
N CYS A 50 -3.88 9.70 -25.88
CA CYS A 50 -3.54 10.10 -24.51
C CYS A 50 -4.71 9.92 -23.53
N ALA A 51 -5.96 9.85 -24.02
CA ALA A 51 -7.13 9.66 -23.19
C ALA A 51 -7.33 8.22 -22.70
N VAL A 52 -6.62 7.23 -23.28
CA VAL A 52 -6.86 5.79 -23.03
C VAL A 52 -5.55 4.99 -23.03
N SER A 53 -4.44 5.55 -22.56
CA SER A 53 -3.28 4.70 -22.28
C SER A 53 -3.64 3.85 -21.07
N ALA A 54 -3.91 2.56 -21.28
CA ALA A 54 -4.20 1.59 -20.21
C ALA A 54 -3.14 1.65 -19.09
N ILE A 55 -1.93 2.12 -19.39
CA ILE A 55 -0.81 2.32 -18.47
C ILE A 55 -1.10 3.40 -17.40
N ASP A 56 -1.82 4.48 -17.75
CA ASP A 56 -2.14 5.58 -16.83
C ASP A 56 -3.24 5.20 -15.83
N VAL A 57 -4.06 4.20 -16.18
CA VAL A 57 -5.05 3.58 -15.28
C VAL A 57 -4.42 2.41 -14.51
N LEU A 58 -3.53 1.65 -15.15
CA LEU A 58 -2.94 0.44 -14.60
C LEU A 58 -1.96 0.73 -13.45
N LYS A 59 -1.11 1.76 -13.58
CA LYS A 59 -0.18 2.15 -12.51
C LYS A 59 -0.89 2.50 -11.21
N PRO A 60 -1.82 3.48 -11.17
CA PRO A 60 -2.55 3.81 -9.95
C PRO A 60 -3.38 2.63 -9.43
N ALA A 61 -3.96 1.80 -10.31
CA ALA A 61 -4.67 0.57 -9.91
C ALA A 61 -3.75 -0.39 -9.14
N ILE A 62 -2.55 -0.66 -9.64
CA ILE A 62 -1.59 -1.55 -8.99
C ILE A 62 -1.22 -1.03 -7.60
N PHE A 63 -1.00 0.28 -7.45
CA PHE A 63 -0.71 0.88 -6.14
C PHE A 63 -1.86 0.71 -5.16
N VAL A 64 -3.10 0.92 -5.60
CA VAL A 64 -4.29 0.65 -4.77
C VAL A 64 -4.37 -0.82 -4.38
N PHE A 65 -4.22 -1.74 -5.34
CA PHE A 65 -4.26 -3.19 -5.07
C PHE A 65 -3.17 -3.64 -4.09
N LEU A 66 -1.92 -3.21 -4.29
CA LEU A 66 -0.82 -3.52 -3.39
C LEU A 66 -1.05 -2.95 -1.99
N GLY A 67 -1.57 -1.72 -1.90
CA GLY A 67 -1.91 -1.09 -0.64
C GLY A 67 -3.00 -1.86 0.10
N ILE A 68 -4.09 -2.25 -0.58
CA ILE A 68 -5.17 -3.06 0.00
C ILE A 68 -4.64 -4.42 0.49
N ILE A 69 -3.86 -5.14 -0.32
CA ILE A 69 -3.27 -6.42 0.08
C ILE A 69 -2.38 -6.26 1.32
N THR A 70 -1.60 -5.18 1.37
CA THR A 70 -0.72 -4.89 2.51
C THR A 70 -1.51 -4.63 3.78
N VAL A 71 -2.59 -3.84 3.72
CA VAL A 71 -3.46 -3.55 4.86
C VAL A 71 -4.27 -4.77 5.27
N ALA A 72 -4.84 -5.51 4.32
CA ALA A 72 -5.62 -6.72 4.59
C ALA A 72 -4.75 -7.81 5.20
N GLY A 73 -3.56 -8.05 4.63
CA GLY A 73 -2.57 -8.97 5.17
C GLY A 73 -2.22 -8.61 6.61
N TRP A 74 -1.86 -7.35 6.87
CA TRP A 74 -1.61 -6.85 8.22
C TRP A 74 -2.78 -7.07 9.18
N TYR A 75 -4.00 -6.78 8.74
CA TYR A 75 -5.21 -6.97 9.56
C TYR A 75 -5.35 -8.43 10.00
N PHE A 76 -5.19 -9.38 9.08
CA PHE A 76 -5.34 -10.81 9.39
C PHE A 76 -4.16 -11.40 10.16
N THR A 77 -2.92 -10.98 9.88
CA THR A 77 -1.73 -11.58 10.49
C THR A 77 -1.32 -10.94 11.81
N GLU A 78 -1.56 -9.63 11.98
CA GLU A 78 -1.09 -8.89 13.15
C GLU A 78 -2.23 -8.39 14.04
N LEU A 79 -3.26 -7.75 13.46
CA LEU A 79 -4.31 -7.10 14.26
C LEU A 79 -5.33 -8.11 14.81
N GLN A 80 -5.90 -8.97 13.96
CA GLN A 80 -6.92 -9.94 14.34
C GLN A 80 -6.47 -10.92 15.43
N PRO A 81 -5.24 -11.50 15.40
CA PRO A 81 -4.78 -12.38 16.46
C PRO A 81 -4.61 -11.65 17.80
N LYS A 82 -4.17 -10.38 17.77
CA LYS A 82 -4.01 -9.57 18.99
C LYS A 82 -5.34 -9.15 19.61
N LEU A 83 -6.34 -8.85 18.78
CA LEU A 83 -7.70 -8.57 19.26
C LEU A 83 -8.34 -9.83 19.85
N ARG A 84 -8.20 -10.98 19.18
CA ARG A 84 -8.75 -12.26 19.65
C ARG A 84 -8.05 -12.75 20.93
N GLY A 85 -6.74 -12.53 21.07
CA GLY A 85 -5.99 -12.85 22.29
C GLY A 85 -6.25 -11.91 23.48
N ARG A 86 -6.81 -10.71 23.26
CA ARG A 86 -7.27 -9.82 24.33
C ARG A 86 -8.71 -10.08 24.78
N ALA A 87 -9.51 -10.78 23.98
CA ALA A 87 -10.90 -11.09 24.31
C ALA A 87 -11.06 -12.28 25.29
N SER A 88 -9.97 -12.94 25.69
CA SER A 88 -9.97 -14.10 26.57
C SER A 88 -9.47 -13.82 27.99
N ILE A 89 -9.51 -12.57 28.45
CA ILE A 89 -9.23 -12.16 29.84
C ILE A 89 -10.45 -11.40 30.35
#